data_AF-A0A180F988-F1
#
_entry.id   AF-A0A180F988-F1
#
_cell.length_a   1.000
_cell.length_b   1.000
_cell.length_c   1.000
_cell.angle_alpha   90.00
_cell.angle_beta   90.00
_cell.angle_gamma   90.00
#
_symmetry.space_group_name_H-M   'P 1'
#
loop_
_entity.id
_entity.type
_entity.pdbx_description
1 polymer ?
#
loop_
_entity_poly.entity_id
_entity_poly.type
_entity_poly.pdbx_seq_one_letter_code
_entity_poly.pdbx_strand_id
1 'polypeptide(L)'
;MKHSFHRKLYITGILLTVIAGTSFAQDPRVSVFADGHADLKATVPTLNDFLLRRHDALLQLQNLPDDQLKPVTLEARTTAEQRSGIRRIRIRGFQIESDSGPDYAGYNIGPSSPESAQAVLASDIADAFLSQAALKGIRLDALDVTIASRPDRPGTNVGRVGYPRNLLYTAYIVSPATDEQLEELRLAAEASSSLFNLVSEAQIIKGDIDYTQTPEELVIPAGYQPGLREYLKHKRNAYLYKEEQAKQRAESRAKGEAGAAAPSAFTPRVTAHVNVEGGTGVRRVHIRQFEILHDNPAHLAGNDLGPSAQEHQLGVLTSCITHIFLIQAAARQVTLDSLEVSVNGVTDLRAGRPGFESVPRYPHNISYTVHIKSPATFDEIKDLRDAVEAVCPIYNLLKDEQEIEGKIVRGRYKTE
;
A
#
# COMPACT_ATOMS: atom_id res chain seq x y z
N MET A 1 1.65 71.58 45.10
CA MET A 1 2.29 71.92 43.82
C MET A 1 1.95 70.82 42.81
N LYS A 2 1.39 71.23 41.67
CA LYS A 2 1.04 70.50 40.43
C LYS A 2 1.09 68.96 40.48
N HIS A 3 -0.07 68.32 40.33
CA HIS A 3 -0.33 67.46 39.17
C HIS A 3 -1.84 67.33 38.91
N SER A 4 -2.19 67.49 37.64
CA SER A 4 -3.55 67.49 37.10
C SER A 4 -4.15 66.09 37.13
N PHE A 5 -5.35 65.97 37.71
CA PHE A 5 -6.24 64.82 37.55
C PHE A 5 -7.64 65.38 37.26
N HIS A 6 -8.09 65.26 36.01
CA HIS A 6 -9.50 65.48 35.67
C HIS A 6 -10.21 64.12 35.57
N ARG A 7 -11.17 63.93 36.48
CA ARG A 7 -12.27 62.98 36.33
C ARG A 7 -13.31 63.57 35.36
N LYS A 8 -13.82 62.74 34.45
CA LYS A 8 -15.26 62.41 34.40
C LYS A 8 -15.49 61.16 33.52
N LEU A 9 -16.40 60.34 34.01
CA LEU A 9 -16.76 58.99 33.59
C LEU A 9 -18.06 59.06 32.75
N TYR A 10 -18.31 58.01 31.94
CA TYR A 10 -19.61 57.52 31.39
C TYR A 10 -20.08 58.11 30.01
N ILE A 11 -20.55 57.37 28.98
CA ILE A 11 -21.06 55.98 28.79
C ILE A 11 -20.92 55.53 27.31
N THR A 12 -20.79 54.21 27.10
CA THR A 12 -21.18 53.34 25.94
C THR A 12 -20.60 53.50 24.53
N GLY A 13 -20.04 52.38 24.06
CA GLY A 13 -19.93 51.99 22.66
C GLY A 13 -19.42 50.54 22.54
N ILE A 14 -20.28 49.55 22.85
CA ILE A 14 -19.99 48.14 22.56
C ILE A 14 -20.35 47.89 21.11
N LEU A 15 -19.34 47.58 20.28
CA LEU A 15 -19.54 47.11 18.91
C LEU A 15 -19.80 45.59 18.97
N LEU A 16 -21.09 45.22 18.98
CA LEU A 16 -21.54 43.85 18.78
C LEU A 16 -21.82 43.66 17.29
N THR A 17 -20.98 42.92 16.57
CA THR A 17 -21.28 42.54 15.19
C THR A 17 -22.32 41.43 15.20
N VAL A 18 -23.57 41.81 14.92
CA VAL A 18 -24.69 40.89 14.70
C VAL A 18 -24.55 40.29 13.30
N ILE A 19 -24.25 38.99 13.20
CA ILE A 19 -24.51 38.22 11.99
C ILE A 19 -25.98 37.79 12.08
N ALA A 20 -26.85 38.52 11.39
CA ALA A 20 -28.25 38.15 11.23
C ALA A 20 -28.34 36.97 10.25
N GLY A 21 -28.74 35.80 10.75
CA GLY A 21 -29.13 34.69 9.92
C GLY A 21 -30.48 34.96 9.28
N THR A 22 -30.57 34.79 7.97
CA THR A 22 -31.83 34.56 7.27
C THR A 22 -31.94 33.06 6.99
N SER A 23 -32.76 32.40 7.79
CA SER A 23 -33.29 31.07 7.45
C SER A 23 -34.21 31.22 6.23
N PHE A 24 -33.85 30.64 5.10
CA PHE A 24 -34.81 30.35 4.05
C PHE A 24 -35.31 28.92 4.25
N ALA A 25 -36.57 28.80 4.65
CA ALA A 25 -37.32 27.56 4.57
C ALA A 25 -37.38 27.14 3.10
N GLN A 26 -36.94 25.92 2.79
CA GLN A 26 -37.08 25.34 1.46
C GLN A 26 -38.55 25.00 1.20
N ASP A 27 -39.17 25.71 0.26
CA ASP A 27 -40.41 25.28 -0.39
C ASP A 27 -40.08 24.08 -1.31
N PRO A 28 -40.67 22.89 -1.11
CA PRO A 28 -40.37 21.71 -1.91
C PRO A 28 -40.89 21.76 -3.36
N ARG A 29 -41.39 22.91 -3.84
CA ARG A 29 -41.96 23.06 -5.19
C ARG A 29 -41.21 24.01 -6.14
N VAL A 30 -40.06 24.55 -5.75
CA VAL A 30 -39.24 25.38 -6.65
C VAL A 30 -37.99 24.61 -7.06
N SER A 31 -38.09 23.84 -8.14
CA SER A 31 -36.96 23.21 -8.81
C SER A 31 -36.06 24.29 -9.43
N VAL A 32 -34.86 24.49 -8.86
CA VAL A 32 -33.80 25.34 -9.44
C VAL A 32 -32.94 24.50 -10.40
N PHE A 33 -33.58 23.72 -11.26
CA PHE A 33 -32.93 23.13 -12.42
C PHE A 33 -33.58 23.78 -13.63
N ALA A 34 -32.90 24.78 -14.18
CA ALA A 34 -33.19 25.23 -15.53
C ALA A 34 -32.91 24.04 -16.46
N ASP A 35 -33.87 23.71 -17.31
CA ASP A 35 -33.73 22.82 -18.47
C ASP A 35 -32.77 23.46 -19.49
N GLY A 36 -31.50 23.55 -19.13
CA GLY A 36 -30.41 23.78 -20.04
C GLY A 36 -29.97 22.43 -20.57
N HIS A 37 -30.35 22.08 -21.79
CA HIS A 37 -29.61 21.09 -22.57
C HIS A 37 -28.19 21.62 -22.76
N ALA A 38 -27.30 21.31 -21.80
CA ALA A 38 -25.88 21.43 -22.03
C ALA A 38 -25.55 20.47 -23.17
N ASP A 39 -25.11 21.01 -24.31
CA ASP A 39 -24.55 20.23 -25.40
C ASP A 39 -23.23 19.62 -24.89
N LEU A 40 -23.33 18.50 -24.16
CA LEU A 40 -22.21 17.71 -23.64
C LEU A 40 -21.56 16.94 -24.81
N LYS A 41 -21.05 17.68 -25.79
CA LYS A 41 -20.04 17.22 -26.75
C LYS A 41 -18.62 17.44 -26.23
N ALA A 42 -18.44 17.54 -24.92
CA ALA A 42 -17.12 17.35 -24.32
C ALA A 42 -16.80 15.86 -24.43
N THR A 43 -15.96 15.50 -25.41
CA THR A 43 -15.41 14.14 -25.54
C THR A 43 -14.78 13.75 -24.20
N VAL A 44 -15.23 12.63 -23.61
CA VAL A 44 -14.65 12.09 -22.38
C VAL A 44 -13.15 11.92 -22.60
N PRO A 45 -12.27 12.51 -21.75
CA PRO A 45 -10.84 12.41 -21.94
C PRO A 45 -10.39 10.95 -22.01
N THR A 46 -9.55 10.64 -22.98
CA THR A 46 -9.06 9.29 -23.28
C THR A 46 -7.72 9.02 -22.60
N LEU A 47 -7.29 7.75 -22.60
CA LEU A 47 -5.95 7.39 -22.13
C LEU A 47 -4.85 8.11 -22.92
N ASN A 48 -5.05 8.35 -24.21
CA ASN A 48 -4.07 9.06 -25.02
C ASN A 48 -4.00 10.56 -24.67
N ASP A 49 -5.12 11.18 -24.31
CA ASP A 49 -5.12 12.56 -23.80
C ASP A 49 -4.34 12.65 -22.48
N PHE A 50 -4.47 11.64 -21.62
CA PHE A 50 -3.63 11.52 -20.43
C PHE A 50 -2.15 11.32 -20.77
N LEU A 51 -1.80 10.45 -21.73
CA LEU A 51 -0.41 10.21 -22.13
C LEU A 51 0.28 11.48 -22.67
N LEU A 52 -0.45 12.35 -23.37
CA LEU A 52 0.07 13.66 -23.79
C LEU A 52 0.40 14.54 -22.58
N ARG A 53 -0.52 14.66 -21.61
CA ARG A 53 -0.26 15.41 -20.36
C ARG A 53 0.89 14.80 -19.56
N ARG A 54 0.99 13.47 -19.52
CA ARG A 54 2.09 12.73 -18.88
C ARG A 54 3.42 13.02 -19.57
N HIS A 55 3.44 13.06 -20.91
CA HIS A 55 4.64 13.41 -21.68
C HIS A 55 5.15 14.80 -21.31
N ASP A 56 4.27 15.81 -21.35
CA ASP A 56 4.62 17.19 -21.02
C ASP A 56 5.14 17.31 -19.57
N ALA A 57 4.47 16.66 -18.62
CA ALA A 57 4.89 16.65 -17.21
C ALA A 57 6.28 16.00 -17.02
N LEU A 58 6.54 14.89 -17.70
CA LEU A 58 7.84 14.21 -17.63
C LEU A 58 8.96 15.04 -18.28
N LEU A 59 8.71 15.70 -19.41
CA LEU A 59 9.67 16.62 -20.02
C LEU A 59 9.95 17.82 -19.12
N GLN A 60 8.92 18.41 -18.51
CA GLN A 60 9.10 19.47 -17.52
C GLN A 60 9.96 19.00 -16.36
N LEU A 61 9.67 17.82 -15.80
CA LEU A 61 10.46 17.22 -14.73
C LEU A 61 11.91 17.02 -15.15
N GLN A 62 12.17 16.42 -16.33
CA GLN A 62 13.53 16.21 -16.85
C GLN A 62 14.33 17.49 -17.02
N ASN A 63 13.67 18.59 -17.39
CA ASN A 63 14.30 19.89 -17.60
C ASN A 63 14.49 20.70 -16.30
N LEU A 64 13.95 20.26 -15.16
CA LEU A 64 14.21 20.91 -13.88
C LEU A 64 15.70 20.83 -13.52
N PRO A 65 16.34 21.93 -13.08
CA PRO A 65 17.70 21.90 -12.56
C PRO A 65 17.86 20.96 -11.35
N ASP A 66 19.01 20.30 -11.24
CA ASP A 66 19.25 19.30 -10.18
C ASP A 66 19.27 19.91 -8.76
N ASP A 67 19.60 21.19 -8.63
CA ASP A 67 19.57 21.93 -7.36
C ASP A 67 18.15 22.20 -6.85
N GLN A 68 17.15 22.11 -7.73
CA GLN A 68 15.73 22.20 -7.40
C GLN A 68 15.13 20.84 -7.01
N LEU A 69 15.82 19.74 -7.32
CA LEU A 69 15.40 18.40 -6.93
C LEU A 69 16.09 17.97 -5.64
N LYS A 70 15.30 17.47 -4.70
CA LYS A 70 15.80 16.96 -3.42
C LYS A 70 15.24 15.57 -3.18
N PRO A 71 15.98 14.71 -2.47
CA PRO A 71 15.44 13.47 -1.96
C PRO A 71 14.20 13.75 -1.10
N VAL A 72 13.18 12.91 -1.25
CA VAL A 72 11.93 12.98 -0.51
C VAL A 72 11.83 11.74 0.37
N THR A 73 11.48 11.95 1.64
CA THR A 73 11.16 10.86 2.56
C THR A 73 9.70 10.45 2.35
N LEU A 74 9.49 9.19 2.02
CA LEU A 74 8.20 8.52 2.03
C LEU A 74 7.96 7.94 3.42
N GLU A 75 6.77 8.17 3.95
CA GLU A 75 6.39 7.73 5.30
C GLU A 75 5.08 6.94 5.27
N ALA A 76 5.02 5.87 6.04
CA ALA A 76 3.78 5.17 6.31
C ALA A 76 3.77 4.65 7.75
N ARG A 77 2.57 4.47 8.31
CA ARG A 77 2.41 3.80 9.62
C ARG A 77 1.22 2.86 9.60
N THR A 78 1.33 1.78 10.36
CA THR A 78 0.22 0.87 10.60
C THR A 78 -0.03 0.71 12.09
N THR A 79 -1.28 0.95 12.50
CA THR A 79 -1.73 0.69 13.86
C THR A 79 -2.54 -0.61 13.90
N ALA A 80 -2.28 -1.48 14.90
CA ALA A 80 -3.14 -2.61 15.19
C ALA A 80 -4.38 -2.13 15.98
N GLU A 81 -5.56 -2.22 15.36
CA GLU A 81 -6.82 -1.70 15.93
C GLU A 81 -7.34 -2.62 17.05
N GLN A 82 -6.89 -2.34 18.28
CA GLN A 82 -7.37 -2.88 19.56
C GLN A 82 -7.91 -4.33 19.49
N ARG A 83 -9.23 -4.55 19.72
CA ARG A 83 -9.87 -5.88 19.80
C ARG A 83 -9.92 -6.65 18.49
N SER A 84 -9.63 -5.98 17.39
CA SER A 84 -9.82 -6.56 16.06
C SER A 84 -8.52 -7.06 15.45
N GLY A 85 -7.39 -6.43 15.79
CA GLY A 85 -6.13 -6.63 15.09
C GLY A 85 -6.18 -6.30 13.59
N ILE A 86 -7.23 -5.59 13.15
CA ILE A 86 -7.28 -4.93 11.85
C ILE A 86 -6.10 -3.97 11.78
N ARG A 87 -5.49 -3.86 10.61
CA ARG A 87 -4.27 -3.10 10.42
C ARG A 87 -4.59 -1.91 9.56
N ARG A 88 -4.72 -0.77 10.23
CA ARG A 88 -4.99 0.50 9.58
C ARG A 88 -3.68 1.11 9.11
N ILE A 89 -3.43 1.04 7.82
CA ILE A 89 -2.31 1.71 7.16
C ILE A 89 -2.69 3.18 6.97
N ARG A 90 -1.79 4.10 7.33
CA ARG A 90 -1.88 5.53 7.04
C ARG A 90 -0.69 5.98 6.22
N ILE A 91 -0.98 6.67 5.13
CA ILE A 91 -0.01 7.24 4.18
C ILE A 91 -0.48 8.65 3.88
N ARG A 92 0.28 9.66 4.30
CA ARG A 92 -0.17 11.06 4.23
C ARG A 92 -1.59 11.21 4.84
N GLY A 93 -2.57 11.63 4.04
CA GLY A 93 -3.99 11.72 4.43
C GLY A 93 -4.84 10.49 4.09
N PHE A 94 -4.26 9.46 3.45
CA PHE A 94 -4.97 8.26 3.01
C PHE A 94 -4.95 7.16 4.07
N GLN A 95 -6.00 6.35 4.08
CA GLN A 95 -6.16 5.22 4.97
C GLN A 95 -6.52 3.97 4.17
N ILE A 96 -5.85 2.85 4.47
CA ILE A 96 -6.10 1.56 3.85
C ILE A 96 -6.21 0.52 4.96
N GLU A 97 -7.33 -0.21 5.00
CA GLU A 97 -7.52 -1.30 5.94
C GLU A 97 -6.92 -2.59 5.37
N SER A 98 -6.02 -3.21 6.13
CA SER A 98 -5.48 -4.53 5.82
C SER A 98 -5.94 -5.54 6.86
N ASP A 99 -6.39 -6.70 6.40
CA ASP A 99 -6.85 -7.75 7.30
C ASP A 99 -6.46 -9.15 6.80
N SER A 100 -6.49 -10.12 7.71
CA SER A 100 -6.27 -11.53 7.40
C SER A 100 -7.61 -12.28 7.42
N GLY A 101 -7.60 -13.49 6.88
CA GLY A 101 -8.76 -14.37 6.99
C GLY A 101 -8.96 -14.92 8.41
N PRO A 102 -10.09 -15.61 8.64
CA PRO A 102 -10.39 -16.24 9.94
C PRO A 102 -9.28 -17.20 10.44
N ASP A 103 -8.53 -17.81 9.53
CA ASP A 103 -7.40 -18.71 9.84
C ASP A 103 -6.26 -18.04 10.64
N TYR A 104 -6.25 -16.70 10.72
CA TYR A 104 -5.33 -15.92 11.54
C TYR A 104 -6.07 -14.97 12.49
N ALA A 105 -7.32 -15.27 12.85
CA ALA A 105 -8.17 -14.42 13.69
C ALA A 105 -8.42 -13.02 13.11
N GLY A 106 -8.50 -12.93 11.78
CA GLY A 106 -8.95 -11.72 11.08
C GLY A 106 -10.41 -11.84 10.63
N TYR A 107 -11.01 -10.70 10.27
CA TYR A 107 -12.40 -10.57 9.83
C TYR A 107 -12.54 -10.51 8.31
N ASN A 108 -11.41 -10.58 7.58
CA ASN A 108 -11.36 -10.49 6.13
C ASN A 108 -12.00 -9.20 5.58
N ILE A 109 -11.76 -8.07 6.25
CA ILE A 109 -12.31 -6.76 5.84
C ILE A 109 -11.35 -5.91 4.98
N GLY A 110 -10.16 -6.41 4.73
CA GLY A 110 -9.17 -5.81 3.84
C GLY A 110 -8.27 -6.88 3.22
N PRO A 111 -7.50 -6.54 2.17
CA PRO A 111 -6.54 -7.46 1.60
C PRO A 111 -5.40 -7.76 2.59
N SER A 112 -4.87 -8.98 2.51
CA SER A 112 -3.69 -9.36 3.28
C SER A 112 -2.43 -8.72 2.70
N SER A 113 -1.41 -8.49 3.54
CA SER A 113 -0.16 -7.86 3.08
C SER A 113 0.50 -8.57 1.89
N PRO A 114 0.53 -9.93 1.80
CA PRO A 114 1.02 -10.64 0.60
C PRO A 114 0.23 -10.40 -0.69
N GLU A 115 -1.11 -10.24 -0.59
CA GLU A 115 -1.94 -9.88 -1.74
C GLU A 115 -1.70 -8.43 -2.14
N SER A 116 -1.66 -7.52 -1.17
CA SER A 116 -1.40 -6.10 -1.39
C SER A 116 -0.03 -5.84 -2.02
N ALA A 117 1.03 -6.51 -1.58
CA ALA A 117 2.37 -6.32 -2.16
C ALA A 117 2.41 -6.65 -3.67
N GLN A 118 1.77 -7.75 -4.06
CA GLN A 118 1.66 -8.11 -5.49
C GLN A 118 0.83 -7.05 -6.24
N ALA A 119 -0.32 -6.67 -5.70
CA ALA A 119 -1.19 -5.68 -6.34
C ALA A 119 -0.54 -4.30 -6.50
N VAL A 120 0.23 -3.88 -5.50
CA VAL A 120 1.00 -2.64 -5.51
C VAL A 120 2.12 -2.70 -6.56
N LEU A 121 2.83 -3.83 -6.67
CA LEU A 121 3.81 -4.07 -7.74
C LEU A 121 3.18 -3.99 -9.14
N ALA A 122 2.01 -4.62 -9.35
CA ALA A 122 1.28 -4.53 -10.61
C ALA A 122 0.90 -3.08 -10.96
N SER A 123 0.51 -2.29 -9.95
CA SER A 123 0.18 -0.88 -10.15
C SER A 123 1.39 -0.02 -10.47
N ASP A 124 2.55 -0.30 -9.90
CA ASP A 124 3.80 0.40 -10.23
C ASP A 124 4.24 0.08 -11.66
N ILE A 125 4.16 -1.20 -12.06
CA ILE A 125 4.43 -1.63 -13.44
C ILE A 125 3.49 -0.90 -14.42
N ALA A 126 2.19 -0.84 -14.11
CA ALA A 126 1.23 -0.09 -14.93
C ALA A 126 1.64 1.39 -15.11
N ASP A 127 2.11 2.05 -14.04
CA ASP A 127 2.58 3.43 -14.11
C ASP A 127 3.87 3.61 -14.92
N ALA A 128 4.77 2.63 -14.86
CA ALA A 128 5.97 2.59 -15.68
C ALA A 128 5.60 2.45 -17.17
N PHE A 129 4.64 1.59 -17.51
CA PHE A 129 4.11 1.50 -18.88
C PHE A 129 3.54 2.85 -19.36
N LEU A 130 2.76 3.54 -18.53
CA LEU A 130 2.22 4.87 -18.88
C LEU A 130 3.33 5.90 -19.12
N SER A 131 4.33 5.93 -18.26
CA SER A 131 5.43 6.88 -18.36
C SER A 131 6.29 6.62 -19.59
N GLN A 132 6.62 5.36 -19.87
CA GLN A 132 7.43 4.99 -21.03
C GLN A 132 6.65 5.12 -22.34
N ALA A 133 5.36 4.83 -22.35
CA ALA A 133 4.51 5.04 -23.52
C ALA A 133 4.42 6.53 -23.87
N ALA A 134 4.23 7.38 -22.85
CA ALA A 134 4.23 8.83 -23.01
C ALA A 134 5.58 9.33 -23.57
N LEU A 135 6.72 8.90 -22.99
CA LEU A 135 8.05 9.33 -23.45
C LEU A 135 8.39 8.85 -24.86
N LYS A 136 7.98 7.63 -25.23
CA LYS A 136 8.23 7.04 -26.56
C LYS A 136 7.19 7.42 -27.62
N GLY A 137 6.14 8.15 -27.24
CA GLY A 137 5.03 8.48 -28.15
C GLY A 137 4.21 7.25 -28.60
N ILE A 138 4.17 6.20 -27.77
CA ILE A 138 3.40 4.98 -28.06
C ILE A 138 1.96 5.18 -27.58
N ARG A 139 1.01 5.08 -28.52
CA ARG A 139 -0.42 5.22 -28.24
C ARG A 139 -0.95 4.01 -27.45
N LEU A 140 -1.68 4.23 -26.36
CA LEU A 140 -2.40 3.18 -25.61
C LEU A 140 -3.87 3.57 -25.47
N ASP A 141 -4.76 2.74 -26.00
CA ASP A 141 -6.21 2.94 -25.89
C ASP A 141 -6.80 2.29 -24.62
N ALA A 142 -6.13 1.27 -24.07
CA ALA A 142 -6.40 0.68 -22.77
C ALA A 142 -5.15 -0.04 -22.24
N LEU A 143 -5.00 -0.04 -20.91
CA LEU A 143 -3.96 -0.77 -20.20
C LEU A 143 -4.57 -1.40 -18.94
N ASP A 144 -4.44 -2.72 -18.83
CA ASP A 144 -4.68 -3.47 -17.61
C ASP A 144 -3.42 -4.27 -17.24
N VAL A 145 -3.15 -4.46 -15.96
CA VAL A 145 -2.04 -5.30 -15.49
C VAL A 145 -2.57 -6.30 -14.47
N THR A 146 -2.37 -7.59 -14.73
CA THR A 146 -2.61 -8.65 -13.74
C THR A 146 -1.31 -9.17 -13.18
N ILE A 147 -1.34 -9.67 -11.96
CA ILE A 147 -0.18 -10.34 -11.35
C ILE A 147 -0.59 -11.61 -10.63
N ALA A 148 0.28 -12.62 -10.68
CA ALA A 148 0.15 -13.87 -9.96
C ALA A 148 1.52 -14.35 -9.44
N SER A 149 1.50 -15.21 -8.43
CA SER A 149 2.68 -15.95 -7.98
C SER A 149 2.62 -17.40 -8.48
N ARG A 150 3.73 -17.91 -9.03
CA ARG A 150 3.84 -19.34 -9.35
C ARG A 150 4.28 -20.12 -8.10
N PRO A 151 3.67 -21.28 -7.82
CA PRO A 151 4.09 -22.14 -6.73
C PRO A 151 5.51 -22.62 -7.02
N ASP A 152 6.30 -22.76 -5.96
CA ASP A 152 7.62 -23.35 -6.11
C ASP A 152 7.55 -24.81 -6.53
N ARG A 153 8.67 -25.29 -7.06
CA ARG A 153 8.83 -26.71 -7.36
C ARG A 153 8.66 -27.52 -6.06
N PRO A 154 7.94 -28.65 -6.09
CA PRO A 154 7.81 -29.51 -4.91
C PRO A 154 9.18 -29.86 -4.32
N GLY A 155 9.34 -29.69 -3.00
CA GLY A 155 10.58 -30.01 -2.27
C GLY A 155 11.59 -28.87 -2.13
N THR A 156 11.46 -27.75 -2.84
CA THR A 156 12.42 -26.62 -2.72
C THR A 156 12.13 -25.66 -1.56
N ASN A 157 11.03 -25.87 -0.83
CA ASN A 157 10.50 -24.94 0.17
C ASN A 157 10.71 -25.36 1.62
N VAL A 158 11.35 -26.49 1.88
CA VAL A 158 11.53 -27.00 3.25
C VAL A 158 12.40 -26.02 4.04
N GLY A 159 11.86 -25.44 5.10
CA GLY A 159 12.57 -24.48 5.97
C GLY A 159 12.64 -23.04 5.44
N ARG A 160 11.99 -22.71 4.31
CA ARG A 160 11.94 -21.33 3.79
C ARG A 160 10.73 -20.56 4.30
N VAL A 161 10.90 -19.26 4.51
CA VAL A 161 9.80 -18.34 4.85
C VAL A 161 8.81 -18.27 3.69
N GLY A 162 7.51 -18.40 3.97
CA GLY A 162 6.47 -18.29 2.94
C GLY A 162 6.20 -16.83 2.58
N TYR A 163 6.58 -16.40 1.38
CA TYR A 163 6.24 -15.10 0.80
C TYR A 163 6.01 -15.22 -0.72
N PRO A 164 5.27 -14.27 -1.34
CA PRO A 164 5.05 -14.25 -2.80
C PRO A 164 6.38 -14.26 -3.57
N ARG A 165 6.51 -15.16 -4.54
CA ARG A 165 7.73 -15.37 -5.34
C ARG A 165 7.37 -15.98 -6.68
N ASN A 166 8.35 -16.08 -7.58
CA ASN A 166 8.16 -16.52 -8.97
C ASN A 166 7.03 -15.70 -9.63
N LEU A 167 7.14 -14.37 -9.49
CA LEU A 167 6.09 -13.44 -9.85
C LEU A 167 5.93 -13.40 -11.37
N LEU A 168 4.69 -13.37 -11.83
CA LEU A 168 4.34 -13.23 -13.23
C LEU A 168 3.33 -12.09 -13.35
N TYR A 169 3.68 -11.06 -14.10
CA TYR A 169 2.70 -10.05 -14.49
C TYR A 169 2.32 -10.20 -15.96
N THR A 170 1.11 -9.78 -16.30
CA THR A 170 0.63 -9.72 -17.68
C THR A 170 -0.01 -8.36 -17.93
N ALA A 171 0.54 -7.61 -18.87
CA ALA A 171 -0.02 -6.36 -19.36
C ALA A 171 -0.97 -6.64 -20.54
N TYR A 172 -2.24 -6.28 -20.39
CA TYR A 172 -3.24 -6.34 -21.45
C TYR A 172 -3.34 -4.96 -22.09
N ILE A 173 -2.99 -4.87 -23.37
CA ILE A 173 -2.84 -3.60 -24.07
C ILE A 173 -3.74 -3.57 -25.31
N VAL A 174 -4.55 -2.51 -25.41
CA VAL A 174 -5.18 -2.11 -26.68
C VAL A 174 -4.36 -0.97 -27.26
N SER A 175 -3.71 -1.21 -28.40
CA SER A 175 -2.83 -0.24 -29.05
C SER A 175 -2.68 -0.55 -30.55
N PRO A 176 -2.53 0.47 -31.41
CA PRO A 176 -2.14 0.29 -32.80
C PRO A 176 -0.63 -0.01 -32.99
N ALA A 177 0.19 0.09 -31.94
CA ALA A 177 1.63 -0.19 -32.01
C ALA A 177 1.91 -1.65 -32.43
N THR A 178 3.07 -1.92 -33.03
CA THR A 178 3.51 -3.28 -33.40
C THR A 178 3.91 -4.09 -32.16
N ASP A 179 4.03 -5.42 -32.30
CA ASP A 179 4.44 -6.27 -31.17
C ASP A 179 5.86 -5.95 -30.71
N GLU A 180 6.75 -5.60 -31.64
CA GLU A 180 8.11 -5.13 -31.35
C GLU A 180 8.11 -3.84 -30.53
N GLN A 181 7.31 -2.84 -30.91
CA GLN A 181 7.18 -1.60 -30.15
C GLN A 181 6.64 -1.84 -28.73
N LEU A 182 5.68 -2.76 -28.58
CA LEU A 182 5.13 -3.10 -27.27
C LEU A 182 6.15 -3.86 -26.42
N GLU A 183 6.97 -4.72 -27.00
CA GLU A 183 8.03 -5.43 -26.29
C GLU A 183 9.16 -4.48 -25.84
N GLU A 184 9.57 -3.54 -26.69
CA GLU A 184 10.48 -2.46 -26.29
C GLU A 184 9.90 -1.60 -25.16
N LEU A 185 8.59 -1.34 -25.20
CA LEU A 185 7.87 -0.64 -24.14
C LEU A 185 7.90 -1.43 -22.83
N ARG A 186 7.71 -2.76 -22.87
CA ARG A 186 7.78 -3.64 -21.70
C ARG A 186 9.16 -3.58 -21.05
N LEU A 187 10.22 -3.75 -21.83
CA LEU A 187 11.60 -3.71 -21.35
C LEU A 187 11.93 -2.34 -20.72
N ALA A 188 11.48 -1.25 -21.34
CA ALA A 188 11.65 0.09 -20.78
C ALA A 188 10.83 0.29 -19.49
N ALA A 189 9.62 -0.27 -19.41
CA ALA A 189 8.78 -0.20 -18.22
C ALA A 189 9.42 -0.95 -17.05
N GLU A 190 9.95 -2.15 -17.27
CA GLU A 190 10.67 -2.92 -16.25
C GLU A 190 11.92 -2.18 -15.77
N ALA A 191 12.73 -1.65 -16.69
CA ALA A 191 13.95 -0.90 -16.35
C ALA A 191 13.69 0.41 -15.60
N SER A 192 12.46 0.96 -15.67
CA SER A 192 12.10 2.22 -15.01
C SER A 192 11.11 2.06 -13.85
N SER A 193 10.49 0.89 -13.70
CA SER A 193 9.53 0.60 -12.63
C SER A 193 10.23 0.58 -11.29
N SER A 194 9.77 1.44 -10.39
CA SER A 194 10.41 1.64 -9.09
C SER A 194 10.34 0.38 -8.24
N LEU A 195 9.17 -0.23 -8.12
CA LEU A 195 8.97 -1.40 -7.29
C LEU A 195 9.46 -2.70 -7.93
N PHE A 196 9.46 -2.79 -9.26
CA PHE A 196 10.09 -3.92 -9.95
C PHE A 196 11.58 -3.98 -9.59
N ASN A 197 12.29 -2.85 -9.68
CA ASN A 197 13.71 -2.78 -9.33
C ASN A 197 13.94 -2.91 -7.81
N LEU A 198 13.04 -2.39 -6.97
CA LEU A 198 13.12 -2.55 -5.50
C LEU A 198 13.18 -4.02 -5.08
N VAL A 199 12.32 -4.87 -5.66
CA VAL A 199 12.23 -6.30 -5.28
C VAL A 199 13.19 -7.18 -6.07
N SER A 200 13.71 -6.69 -7.20
CA SER A 200 14.74 -7.37 -7.99
C SER A 200 16.15 -7.19 -7.43
N GLU A 201 16.30 -6.44 -6.33
CA GLU A 201 17.55 -6.33 -5.59
C GLU A 201 17.31 -6.59 -4.10
N ALA A 202 18.29 -7.20 -3.44
CA ALA A 202 18.23 -7.45 -2.00
C ALA A 202 18.32 -6.15 -1.20
N GLN A 203 17.30 -5.85 -0.38
CA GLN A 203 17.26 -4.64 0.43
C GLN A 203 17.81 -4.86 1.84
N ILE A 204 18.47 -3.83 2.38
CA ILE A 204 18.83 -3.76 3.80
C ILE A 204 17.80 -2.90 4.52
N ILE A 205 16.99 -3.53 5.37
CA ILE A 205 15.95 -2.86 6.16
C ILE A 205 16.41 -2.77 7.62
N LYS A 206 16.46 -1.56 8.17
CA LYS A 206 16.81 -1.34 9.58
C LYS A 206 15.55 -1.34 10.46
N GLY A 207 15.52 -2.19 11.47
CA GLY A 207 14.44 -2.25 12.46
C GLY A 207 14.84 -1.65 13.80
N ASP A 208 14.03 -0.75 14.33
CA ASP A 208 14.20 -0.15 15.67
C ASP A 208 12.96 -0.36 16.55
N ILE A 209 13.12 -0.25 17.86
CA ILE A 209 12.07 -0.48 18.87
C ILE A 209 11.91 0.78 19.72
N ASP A 210 10.71 1.36 19.67
CA ASP A 210 10.25 2.34 20.65
C ASP A 210 9.35 1.62 21.66
N TYR A 211 9.84 1.47 22.89
CA TYR A 211 9.24 0.62 23.91
C TYR A 211 8.87 1.42 25.16
N THR A 212 7.66 1.19 25.65
CA THR A 212 7.19 1.68 26.95
C THR A 212 6.66 0.52 27.78
N GLN A 213 7.24 0.30 28.97
CA GLN A 213 6.76 -0.73 29.89
C GLN A 213 5.42 -0.33 30.51
N THR A 214 4.51 -1.29 30.63
CA THR A 214 3.21 -1.12 31.28
C THR A 214 3.04 -2.10 32.46
N PRO A 215 2.05 -1.90 33.35
CA PRO A 215 1.78 -2.85 34.42
C PRO A 215 1.26 -4.21 33.92
N GLU A 216 1.58 -5.28 34.63
CA GLU A 216 1.09 -6.64 34.34
C GLU A 216 -0.44 -6.72 34.38
N GLU A 217 -1.07 -6.03 35.32
CA GLU A 217 -2.52 -5.91 35.39
C GLU A 217 -2.99 -4.57 34.82
N LEU A 218 -3.89 -4.62 33.83
CA LEU A 218 -4.52 -3.42 33.25
C LEU A 218 -5.98 -3.35 33.69
N VAL A 219 -6.33 -2.33 34.48
CA VAL A 219 -7.73 -2.05 34.84
C VAL A 219 -8.40 -1.30 33.69
N ILE A 220 -9.36 -1.96 33.03
CA ILE A 220 -10.14 -1.35 31.96
C ILE A 220 -11.34 -0.63 32.59
N PRO A 221 -11.48 0.70 32.46
CA PRO A 221 -12.58 1.42 33.05
C PRO A 221 -13.93 0.94 32.50
N ALA A 222 -14.99 1.03 33.32
CA ALA A 222 -16.33 0.66 32.90
C ALA A 222 -16.75 1.45 31.64
N GLY A 223 -17.28 0.76 30.64
CA GLY A 223 -17.69 1.34 29.35
C GLY A 223 -16.59 1.39 28.27
N TYR A 224 -15.34 1.03 28.60
CA TYR A 224 -14.27 0.91 27.60
C TYR A 224 -14.21 -0.51 27.03
N GLN A 225 -13.88 -0.60 25.74
CA GLN A 225 -13.66 -1.88 25.07
C GLN A 225 -12.32 -2.49 25.54
N PRO A 226 -12.25 -3.82 25.71
CA PRO A 226 -10.98 -4.51 25.89
C PRO A 226 -9.93 -4.15 24.84
N GLY A 227 -8.65 -4.26 25.18
CA GLY A 227 -7.56 -3.85 24.30
C GLY A 227 -6.98 -4.97 23.44
N LEU A 228 -5.75 -4.74 22.97
CA LEU A 228 -4.99 -5.70 22.19
C LEU A 228 -4.69 -7.00 22.96
N ARG A 229 -4.60 -6.94 24.30
CA ARG A 229 -4.41 -8.12 25.18
C ARG A 229 -5.46 -9.21 24.94
N GLU A 230 -6.74 -8.85 24.87
CA GLU A 230 -7.82 -9.82 24.65
C GLU A 230 -7.79 -10.37 23.23
N TYR A 231 -7.45 -9.53 22.25
CA TYR A 231 -7.30 -9.98 20.88
C TYR A 231 -6.19 -11.03 20.72
N LEU A 232 -5.06 -10.88 21.43
CA LEU A 232 -3.96 -11.85 21.39
C LEU A 232 -4.38 -13.23 21.91
N LYS A 233 -5.28 -13.32 22.89
CA LYS A 233 -5.85 -14.60 23.34
C LYS A 233 -6.64 -15.27 22.21
N HIS A 234 -7.47 -14.50 21.50
CA HIS A 234 -8.22 -15.00 20.35
C HIS A 234 -7.28 -15.44 19.21
N LYS A 235 -6.26 -14.64 18.90
CA LYS A 235 -5.25 -14.97 17.89
C LYS A 235 -4.45 -16.22 18.25
N ARG A 236 -4.14 -16.45 19.53
CA ARG A 236 -3.46 -17.67 19.99
C ARG A 236 -4.28 -18.91 19.67
N ASN A 237 -5.59 -18.88 19.90
CA ASN A 237 -6.46 -20.02 19.60
C ASN A 237 -6.45 -20.35 18.09
N ALA A 238 -6.53 -19.32 17.23
CA ALA A 238 -6.44 -19.50 15.79
C ALA A 238 -5.07 -20.05 15.35
N TYR A 239 -3.98 -19.55 15.95
CA TYR A 239 -2.62 -20.03 15.69
C TYR A 239 -2.46 -21.52 16.04
N LEU A 240 -2.85 -21.92 17.26
CA LEU A 240 -2.76 -23.31 17.71
C LEU A 240 -3.60 -24.25 16.83
N TYR A 241 -4.81 -23.84 16.45
CA TYR A 241 -5.64 -24.59 15.51
C TYR A 241 -4.95 -24.79 14.16
N LYS A 242 -4.27 -23.76 13.66
CA LYS A 242 -3.53 -23.81 12.39
C LYS A 242 -2.30 -24.72 12.47
N GLU A 243 -1.55 -24.69 13.58
CA GLU A 243 -0.45 -25.62 13.81
C GLU A 243 -0.91 -27.07 13.84
N GLU A 244 -2.02 -27.35 14.52
CA GLU A 244 -2.61 -28.69 14.57
C GLU A 244 -3.03 -29.19 13.18
N GLN A 245 -3.71 -28.34 12.41
CA GLN A 245 -4.03 -28.62 11.01
C GLN A 245 -2.78 -28.86 10.14
N ALA A 246 -1.68 -28.14 10.39
CA ALA A 246 -0.44 -28.34 9.66
C ALA A 246 0.22 -29.70 10.00
N LYS A 247 0.19 -30.11 11.27
CA LYS A 247 0.65 -31.44 11.72
C LYS A 247 -0.17 -32.55 11.06
N GLN A 248 -1.49 -32.44 11.08
CA GLN A 248 -2.39 -33.42 10.44
C GLN A 248 -2.12 -33.55 8.93
N ARG A 249 -1.87 -32.43 8.23
CA ARG A 249 -1.49 -32.45 6.80
C ARG A 249 -0.11 -33.07 6.57
N ALA A 250 0.85 -32.86 7.46
CA ALA A 250 2.18 -33.46 7.35
C ALA A 250 2.11 -34.98 7.57
N GLU A 251 1.32 -35.42 8.55
CA GLU A 251 1.08 -36.84 8.84
C GLU A 251 0.35 -37.55 7.70
N SER A 252 -0.71 -36.95 7.14
CA SER A 252 -1.44 -37.55 5.99
C SER A 252 -0.56 -37.65 4.74
N ARG A 253 0.30 -36.66 4.50
CA ARG A 253 1.32 -36.72 3.44
C ARG A 253 2.34 -37.83 3.70
N ALA A 254 2.82 -37.98 4.93
CA ALA A 254 3.77 -39.04 5.30
C ALA A 254 3.16 -40.45 5.15
N LYS A 255 1.85 -40.58 5.35
CA LYS A 255 1.09 -41.83 5.17
C LYS A 255 0.70 -42.12 3.71
N GLY A 256 0.99 -41.23 2.77
CA GLY A 256 0.59 -41.38 1.36
C GLY A 256 -0.91 -41.22 1.13
N GLU A 257 -1.66 -40.72 2.11
CA GLU A 257 -3.13 -40.56 2.09
C GLU A 257 -3.56 -39.23 1.43
N ALA A 258 -2.60 -38.40 1.03
CA ALA A 258 -2.88 -37.17 0.29
C ALA A 258 -3.41 -37.54 -1.11
N GLY A 259 -4.73 -37.49 -1.27
CA GLY A 259 -5.41 -37.74 -2.55
C GLY A 259 -4.74 -36.99 -3.70
N ALA A 260 -4.49 -37.72 -4.79
CA ALA A 260 -3.96 -37.20 -6.04
C ALA A 260 -4.94 -36.20 -6.67
N ALA A 261 -4.87 -34.94 -6.25
CA ALA A 261 -5.19 -33.85 -7.17
C ALA A 261 -4.01 -33.77 -8.15
N ALA A 262 -4.12 -34.52 -9.26
CA ALA A 262 -3.23 -34.34 -10.40
C ALA A 262 -3.19 -32.85 -10.77
N PRO A 263 -2.03 -32.26 -11.12
CA PRO A 263 -2.01 -30.90 -11.62
C PRO A 263 -2.73 -30.90 -12.97
N SER A 264 -4.01 -30.49 -13.00
CA SER A 264 -4.50 -29.77 -14.17
C SER A 264 -3.48 -28.68 -14.45
N ALA A 265 -3.07 -28.50 -15.72
CA ALA A 265 -2.15 -27.44 -16.14
C ALA A 265 -2.30 -26.22 -15.22
N PHE A 266 -1.32 -25.99 -14.34
CA PHE A 266 -1.49 -25.07 -13.23
C PHE A 266 -1.56 -23.67 -13.81
N THR A 267 -2.77 -23.13 -13.94
CA THR A 267 -2.98 -21.73 -14.24
C THR A 267 -2.74 -20.94 -12.95
N PRO A 268 -1.70 -20.09 -12.87
CA PRO A 268 -1.51 -19.22 -11.71
C PRO A 268 -2.78 -18.41 -11.50
N ARG A 269 -3.37 -18.50 -10.31
CA ARG A 269 -4.54 -17.69 -9.98
C ARG A 269 -4.10 -16.23 -9.91
N VAL A 270 -4.77 -15.38 -10.68
CA VAL A 270 -4.57 -13.92 -10.62
C VAL A 270 -4.82 -13.47 -9.19
N THR A 271 -3.79 -12.89 -8.58
CA THR A 271 -3.86 -12.34 -7.22
C THR A 271 -4.56 -10.97 -7.25
N ALA A 272 -4.22 -10.15 -8.24
CA ALA A 272 -4.73 -8.80 -8.38
C ALA A 272 -4.79 -8.38 -9.85
N HIS A 273 -5.71 -7.47 -10.14
CA HIS A 273 -5.88 -6.82 -11.44
C HIS A 273 -5.88 -5.30 -11.23
N VAL A 274 -5.12 -4.60 -12.06
CA VAL A 274 -5.05 -3.15 -12.08
C VAL A 274 -5.62 -2.65 -13.39
N ASN A 275 -6.67 -1.85 -13.32
CA ASN A 275 -7.21 -1.13 -14.47
C ASN A 275 -6.70 0.31 -14.46
N VAL A 276 -6.23 0.81 -15.61
CA VAL A 276 -5.90 2.22 -15.77
C VAL A 276 -7.09 3.00 -16.30
N GLU A 277 -7.55 3.96 -15.51
CA GLU A 277 -8.61 4.91 -15.87
C GLU A 277 -8.12 5.85 -16.96
N GLY A 278 -8.82 5.88 -18.10
CA GLY A 278 -8.34 6.54 -19.31
C GLY A 278 -7.98 8.01 -19.11
N GLY A 279 -8.99 8.86 -18.90
CA GLY A 279 -8.80 10.30 -18.87
C GLY A 279 -7.92 10.85 -17.75
N THR A 280 -7.61 10.05 -16.73
CA THR A 280 -6.92 10.49 -15.51
C THR A 280 -5.59 9.78 -15.27
N GLY A 281 -5.41 8.57 -15.81
CA GLY A 281 -4.28 7.68 -15.51
C GLY A 281 -4.33 7.07 -14.11
N VAL A 282 -5.43 7.24 -13.38
CA VAL A 282 -5.63 6.62 -12.05
C VAL A 282 -5.59 5.10 -12.22
N ARG A 283 -4.87 4.42 -11.32
CA ARG A 283 -4.76 2.96 -11.33
C ARG A 283 -5.72 2.43 -10.27
N ARG A 284 -6.79 1.77 -10.72
CA ARG A 284 -7.76 1.09 -9.87
C ARG A 284 -7.27 -0.33 -9.62
N VAL A 285 -6.86 -0.60 -8.39
CA VAL A 285 -6.27 -1.85 -7.95
C VAL A 285 -7.34 -2.73 -7.33
N HIS A 286 -7.66 -3.84 -7.99
CA HIS A 286 -8.63 -4.84 -7.55
C HIS A 286 -7.93 -6.03 -6.89
N ILE A 287 -8.34 -6.36 -5.66
CA ILE A 287 -7.87 -7.51 -4.90
C ILE A 287 -9.09 -8.19 -4.29
N ARG A 288 -9.50 -9.34 -4.86
CA ARG A 288 -10.77 -10.00 -4.49
C ARG A 288 -11.95 -9.00 -4.58
N GLN A 289 -12.63 -8.74 -3.47
CA GLN A 289 -13.73 -7.76 -3.38
C GLN A 289 -13.28 -6.34 -3.02
N PHE A 290 -11.98 -6.11 -2.83
CA PHE A 290 -11.44 -4.82 -2.41
C PHE A 290 -10.92 -4.03 -3.59
N GLU A 291 -11.03 -2.71 -3.46
CA GLU A 291 -10.60 -1.77 -4.47
C GLU A 291 -9.82 -0.64 -3.81
N ILE A 292 -8.65 -0.33 -4.36
CA ILE A 292 -7.75 0.71 -3.88
C ILE A 292 -7.35 1.57 -5.07
N LEU A 293 -7.35 2.89 -4.89
CA LEU A 293 -6.90 3.81 -5.93
C LEU A 293 -5.44 4.18 -5.70
N HIS A 294 -4.63 4.08 -6.74
CA HIS A 294 -3.33 4.73 -6.78
C HIS A 294 -3.34 5.85 -7.81
N ASP A 295 -2.87 7.02 -7.40
CA ASP A 295 -2.67 8.17 -8.27
C ASP A 295 -1.27 8.75 -8.05
N ASN A 296 -0.83 9.56 -8.99
CA ASN A 296 0.45 10.21 -8.94
C ASN A 296 0.29 11.68 -8.57
N PRO A 297 1.37 12.32 -8.09
CA PRO A 297 1.39 13.76 -7.91
C PRO A 297 1.31 14.51 -9.25
N ALA A 298 1.01 15.81 -9.19
CA ALA A 298 0.82 16.67 -10.35
C ALA A 298 2.03 16.71 -11.31
N HIS A 299 3.27 16.61 -10.78
CA HIS A 299 4.49 16.58 -11.60
C HIS A 299 4.64 15.29 -12.45
N LEU A 300 3.76 14.32 -12.24
CA LEU A 300 3.58 13.11 -13.07
C LEU A 300 2.16 13.07 -13.67
N ALA A 301 1.56 14.24 -13.92
CA ALA A 301 0.24 14.41 -14.52
C ALA A 301 -0.95 13.75 -13.80
N GLY A 302 -0.77 13.33 -12.54
CA GLY A 302 -1.83 12.80 -11.68
C GLY A 302 -2.52 13.88 -10.86
N ASN A 303 -3.55 13.48 -10.09
CA ASN A 303 -4.41 14.37 -9.30
C ASN A 303 -4.31 14.11 -7.80
N ASP A 304 -3.36 13.28 -7.38
CA ASP A 304 -3.14 12.93 -5.97
C ASP A 304 -4.41 12.37 -5.28
N LEU A 305 -5.20 11.56 -6.00
CA LEU A 305 -6.44 10.94 -5.50
C LEU A 305 -6.22 9.70 -4.60
N GLY A 306 -5.00 9.22 -4.52
CA GLY A 306 -4.60 8.08 -3.71
C GLY A 306 -3.08 8.05 -3.53
N PRO A 307 -2.56 7.19 -2.64
CA PRO A 307 -1.12 7.05 -2.48
C PRO A 307 -0.47 6.55 -3.78
N SER A 308 0.79 6.89 -3.97
CA SER A 308 1.61 6.25 -4.98
C SER A 308 1.85 4.78 -4.61
N ALA A 309 2.19 3.96 -5.61
CA ALA A 309 2.54 2.56 -5.37
C ALA A 309 3.74 2.43 -4.41
N GLN A 310 4.73 3.32 -4.52
CA GLN A 310 5.91 3.34 -3.64
C GLN A 310 5.51 3.57 -2.17
N GLU A 311 4.69 4.58 -1.89
CA GLU A 311 4.20 4.85 -0.54
C GLU A 311 3.37 3.69 0.01
N HIS A 312 2.50 3.10 -0.83
CA HIS A 312 1.69 1.97 -0.42
C HIS A 312 2.53 0.72 -0.15
N GLN A 313 3.61 0.45 -0.89
CA GLN A 313 4.50 -0.68 -0.62
C GLN A 313 5.15 -0.57 0.77
N LEU A 314 5.55 0.64 1.18
CA LEU A 314 6.03 0.89 2.54
C LEU A 314 4.91 0.68 3.57
N GLY A 315 3.69 1.13 3.29
CA GLY A 315 2.51 0.81 4.09
C GLY A 315 2.26 -0.70 4.24
N VAL A 316 2.40 -1.46 3.16
CA VAL A 316 2.25 -2.93 3.16
C VAL A 316 3.32 -3.60 4.01
N LEU A 317 4.58 -3.10 3.99
CA LEU A 317 5.64 -3.56 4.88
C LEU A 317 5.25 -3.37 6.35
N THR A 318 4.81 -2.17 6.75
CA THR A 318 4.39 -1.92 8.13
C THR A 318 3.23 -2.82 8.54
N SER A 319 2.21 -2.99 7.69
CA SER A 319 1.08 -3.89 7.96
C SER A 319 1.53 -5.34 8.14
N CYS A 320 2.44 -5.83 7.30
CA CYS A 320 2.93 -7.19 7.44
C CYS A 320 3.70 -7.38 8.75
N ILE A 321 4.61 -6.47 9.08
CA ILE A 321 5.36 -6.50 10.35
C ILE A 321 4.38 -6.47 11.53
N THR A 322 3.41 -5.55 11.53
CA THR A 322 2.36 -5.49 12.56
C THR A 322 1.61 -6.81 12.70
N HIS A 323 1.17 -7.42 11.59
CA HIS A 323 0.44 -8.69 11.65
C HIS A 323 1.29 -9.82 12.25
N ILE A 324 2.56 -9.87 11.86
CA ILE A 324 3.49 -10.92 12.29
C ILE A 324 3.86 -10.71 13.76
N PHE A 325 4.00 -9.47 14.25
CA PHE A 325 4.10 -9.18 15.69
C PHE A 325 2.92 -9.78 16.45
N LEU A 326 1.68 -9.60 15.97
CA LEU A 326 0.50 -10.17 16.63
C LEU A 326 0.52 -11.71 16.63
N ILE A 327 0.95 -12.34 15.54
CA ILE A 327 1.07 -13.81 15.45
C ILE A 327 2.14 -14.31 16.41
N GLN A 328 3.32 -13.70 16.38
CA GLN A 328 4.48 -14.09 17.17
C GLN A 328 4.25 -13.83 18.67
N ALA A 329 3.60 -12.72 19.04
CA ALA A 329 3.20 -12.43 20.40
C ALA A 329 2.19 -13.44 20.92
N ALA A 330 1.17 -13.79 20.12
CA ALA A 330 0.19 -14.81 20.49
C ALA A 330 0.81 -16.21 20.64
N ALA A 331 1.76 -16.58 19.78
CA ALA A 331 2.48 -17.84 19.84
C ALA A 331 3.37 -17.94 21.09
N ARG A 332 4.12 -16.87 21.41
CA ARG A 332 5.01 -16.80 22.57
C ARG A 332 4.34 -16.37 23.87
N GLN A 333 3.06 -16.02 23.84
CA GLN A 333 2.31 -15.47 24.97
C GLN A 333 2.90 -14.15 25.51
N VAL A 334 3.49 -13.34 24.64
CA VAL A 334 3.94 -11.98 24.98
C VAL A 334 2.73 -11.05 24.92
N THR A 335 2.44 -10.38 26.03
CA THR A 335 1.32 -9.44 26.14
C THR A 335 1.66 -8.13 25.47
N LEU A 336 0.77 -7.60 24.61
CA LEU A 336 0.90 -6.26 24.02
C LEU A 336 -0.34 -5.42 24.36
N ASP A 337 -0.12 -4.17 24.79
CA ASP A 337 -1.18 -3.18 25.04
C ASP A 337 -1.49 -2.35 23.80
N SER A 338 -0.46 -1.93 23.09
CA SER A 338 -0.55 -1.25 21.81
C SER A 338 0.58 -1.67 20.90
N LEU A 339 0.29 -1.68 19.61
CA LEU A 339 1.26 -1.99 18.58
C LEU A 339 1.03 -1.06 17.40
N GLU A 340 2.07 -0.36 17.02
CA GLU A 340 2.15 0.42 15.80
C GLU A 340 3.52 0.24 15.17
N VAL A 341 3.58 0.28 13.84
CA VAL A 341 4.83 0.24 13.10
C VAL A 341 4.85 1.45 12.18
N SER A 342 5.88 2.29 12.28
CA SER A 342 6.17 3.35 11.31
C SER A 342 7.32 2.94 10.40
N VAL A 343 7.38 3.48 9.19
CA VAL A 343 8.47 3.26 8.23
C VAL A 343 8.79 4.53 7.49
N ASN A 344 10.08 4.72 7.21
CA ASN A 344 10.63 5.75 6.35
C ASN A 344 11.42 5.10 5.22
N GLY A 345 11.32 5.65 4.02
CA GLY A 345 12.18 5.33 2.87
C GLY A 345 12.46 6.59 2.04
N VAL A 346 13.60 6.64 1.36
CA VAL A 346 14.00 7.81 0.57
C VAL A 346 13.81 7.52 -0.92
N THR A 347 13.14 8.43 -1.62
CA THR A 347 13.07 8.45 -3.08
C THR A 347 13.77 9.71 -3.60
N ASP A 348 14.49 9.62 -4.71
CA ASP A 348 15.24 10.75 -5.27
C ASP A 348 15.02 10.84 -6.77
N LEU A 349 14.34 11.91 -7.20
CA LEU A 349 13.99 12.15 -8.61
C LEU A 349 15.20 12.49 -9.49
N ARG A 350 16.38 12.70 -8.88
CA ARG A 350 17.65 12.86 -9.61
C ARG A 350 18.21 11.54 -10.09
N ALA A 351 17.67 10.41 -9.60
CA ALA A 351 18.16 9.08 -9.95
C ALA A 351 18.35 8.91 -11.47
N GLY A 352 19.58 8.59 -11.85
CA GLY A 352 19.99 8.37 -13.23
C GLY A 352 19.99 9.58 -14.16
N ARG A 353 20.07 10.78 -13.58
CA ARG A 353 20.59 11.98 -14.24
C ARG A 353 22.13 11.97 -14.23
N PRO A 354 22.79 12.77 -15.10
CA PRO A 354 24.23 12.94 -15.06
C PRO A 354 24.73 13.34 -13.65
N GLY A 355 25.65 12.57 -13.08
CA GLY A 355 26.18 12.78 -11.73
C GLY A 355 25.36 12.14 -10.59
N PHE A 356 24.23 11.49 -10.90
CA PHE A 356 23.36 10.78 -9.96
C PHE A 356 23.09 9.33 -10.43
N GLU A 357 24.02 8.74 -11.18
CA GLU A 357 23.90 7.38 -11.73
C GLU A 357 23.90 6.30 -10.66
N SER A 358 24.53 6.55 -9.51
CA SER A 358 24.58 5.64 -8.36
C SER A 358 23.35 5.73 -7.46
N VAL A 359 22.47 6.71 -7.68
CA VAL A 359 21.25 6.88 -6.89
C VAL A 359 20.20 5.88 -7.38
N PRO A 360 19.66 5.01 -6.50
CA PRO A 360 18.65 4.04 -6.89
C PRO A 360 17.38 4.71 -7.42
N ARG A 361 16.78 4.15 -8.47
CA ARG A 361 15.47 4.58 -9.02
C ARG A 361 14.28 4.05 -8.21
N TYR A 362 14.54 3.60 -6.99
CA TYR A 362 13.57 3.01 -6.08
C TYR A 362 13.75 3.49 -4.64
N PRO A 363 12.71 3.35 -3.78
CA PRO A 363 12.83 3.70 -2.37
C PRO A 363 13.99 2.96 -1.71
N HIS A 364 14.94 3.70 -1.16
CA HIS A 364 16.13 3.16 -0.50
C HIS A 364 16.26 3.73 0.93
N ASN A 365 17.28 3.29 1.68
CA ASN A 365 17.45 3.65 3.10
C ASN A 365 16.20 3.35 3.95
N ILE A 366 15.59 2.19 3.72
CA ILE A 366 14.35 1.79 4.38
C ILE A 366 14.62 1.48 5.86
N SER A 367 13.88 2.14 6.75
CA SER A 367 13.93 1.91 8.19
C SER A 367 12.54 1.89 8.79
N TYR A 368 12.28 0.97 9.70
CA TYR A 368 11.02 0.90 10.44
C TYR A 368 11.26 1.01 11.95
N THR A 369 10.29 1.59 12.64
CA THR A 369 10.25 1.63 14.11
C THR A 369 8.97 0.96 14.58
N VAL A 370 9.09 -0.03 15.45
CA VAL A 370 7.94 -0.63 16.13
C VAL A 370 7.70 0.08 17.45
N HIS A 371 6.53 0.68 17.61
CA HIS A 371 6.07 1.37 18.82
C HIS A 371 5.21 0.41 19.65
N ILE A 372 5.72 -0.03 20.79
CA ILE A 372 5.10 -1.05 21.65
C ILE A 372 4.88 -0.52 23.07
N LYS A 373 3.68 -0.80 23.59
CA LYS A 373 3.39 -0.77 25.02
C LYS A 373 3.14 -2.19 25.49
N SER A 374 3.82 -2.63 26.54
CA SER A 374 3.78 -4.02 27.00
C SER A 374 4.29 -4.15 28.43
N PRO A 375 3.77 -5.10 29.24
CA PRO A 375 4.37 -5.42 30.53
C PRO A 375 5.64 -6.28 30.42
N ALA A 376 5.78 -7.03 29.31
CA ALA A 376 6.96 -7.82 29.00
C ALA A 376 8.20 -6.94 28.90
N THR A 377 9.34 -7.47 29.32
CA THR A 377 10.64 -6.79 29.35
C THR A 377 11.12 -6.39 27.94
N PHE A 378 12.05 -5.44 27.88
CA PHE A 378 12.64 -5.01 26.61
C PHE A 378 13.32 -6.17 25.87
N ASP A 379 13.99 -7.08 26.59
CA ASP A 379 14.64 -8.25 25.98
C ASP A 379 13.62 -9.20 25.34
N GLU A 380 12.47 -9.43 25.97
CA GLU A 380 11.37 -10.21 25.38
C GLU A 380 10.79 -9.53 24.12
N ILE A 381 10.68 -8.20 24.12
CA ILE A 381 10.23 -7.44 22.94
C ILE A 381 11.26 -7.47 21.81
N LYS A 382 12.55 -7.45 22.14
CA LYS A 382 13.64 -7.58 21.18
C LYS A 382 13.64 -8.98 20.54
N ASP A 383 13.55 -10.03 21.35
CA ASP A 383 13.44 -11.42 20.85
C ASP A 383 12.18 -11.61 19.99
N LEU A 384 11.09 -10.93 20.36
CA LEU A 384 9.86 -10.90 19.57
C LEU A 384 10.09 -10.24 18.19
N ARG A 385 10.77 -9.08 18.13
CA ARG A 385 11.13 -8.43 16.86
C ARG A 385 11.99 -9.34 15.99
N ASP A 386 13.02 -9.96 16.55
CA ASP A 386 13.95 -10.81 15.80
C ASP A 386 13.21 -12.01 15.19
N ALA A 387 12.28 -12.59 15.94
CA ALA A 387 11.40 -13.62 15.42
C ALA A 387 10.40 -13.14 14.35
N VAL A 388 9.96 -11.88 14.42
CA VAL A 388 9.13 -11.26 13.39
C VAL A 388 9.90 -11.13 12.09
N GLU A 389 11.11 -10.56 12.13
CA GLU A 389 11.96 -10.41 10.94
C GLU A 389 12.30 -11.76 10.30
N ALA A 390 12.54 -12.79 11.11
CA ALA A 390 12.86 -14.14 10.64
C ALA A 390 11.74 -14.79 9.81
N VAL A 391 10.49 -14.36 9.94
CA VAL A 391 9.33 -15.03 9.32
C VAL A 391 8.36 -14.09 8.59
N CYS A 392 8.57 -12.78 8.65
CA CYS A 392 7.67 -11.80 8.06
C CYS A 392 7.71 -11.89 6.52
N PRO A 393 6.58 -12.20 5.85
CA PRO A 393 6.58 -12.40 4.41
C PRO A 393 7.09 -11.20 3.61
N ILE A 394 6.60 -10.00 3.90
CA ILE A 394 6.96 -8.81 3.12
C ILE A 394 8.34 -8.28 3.47
N TYR A 395 8.78 -8.40 4.72
CA TYR A 395 10.15 -8.11 5.10
C TYR A 395 11.13 -8.99 4.30
N ASN A 396 10.88 -10.30 4.23
CA ASN A 396 11.76 -11.21 3.49
C ASN A 396 11.61 -11.11 1.96
N LEU A 397 10.44 -10.72 1.44
CA LEU A 397 10.26 -10.39 0.03
C LEU A 397 11.14 -9.21 -0.41
N LEU A 398 11.31 -8.21 0.45
CA LEU A 398 12.17 -7.05 0.17
C LEU A 398 13.64 -7.34 0.47
N LYS A 399 13.92 -8.10 1.53
CA LYS A 399 15.28 -8.46 1.91
C LYS A 399 15.95 -9.38 0.89
N ASP A 400 15.19 -10.31 0.33
CA ASP A 400 15.68 -11.28 -0.65
C ASP A 400 15.42 -10.77 -2.07
N GLU A 401 16.29 -11.13 -3.01
CA GLU A 401 16.10 -10.86 -4.43
C GLU A 401 14.95 -11.70 -5.03
N GLN A 402 14.10 -11.07 -5.84
CA GLN A 402 12.96 -11.71 -6.50
C GLN A 402 13.12 -11.73 -8.02
N GLU A 403 12.69 -12.83 -8.64
CA GLU A 403 12.52 -12.92 -10.09
C GLU A 403 11.08 -12.59 -10.48
N ILE A 404 10.93 -11.67 -11.45
CA ILE A 404 9.64 -11.29 -12.02
C ILE A 404 9.68 -11.55 -13.53
N GLU A 405 8.70 -12.31 -14.03
CA GLU A 405 8.48 -12.52 -15.45
C GLU A 405 7.36 -11.59 -15.95
N GLY A 406 7.59 -10.94 -17.09
CA GLY A 406 6.64 -10.04 -17.74
C GLY A 406 6.15 -10.57 -19.07
N LYS A 407 4.84 -10.39 -19.34
CA LYS A 407 4.22 -10.73 -20.63
C LYS A 407 3.25 -9.65 -21.09
N ILE A 408 3.14 -9.46 -22.41
CA ILE A 408 2.08 -8.67 -23.03
C ILE A 408 1.02 -9.57 -23.68
N VAL A 409 -0.23 -9.17 -23.56
CA VAL A 409 -1.38 -9.73 -24.28
C VAL A 409 -2.11 -8.59 -24.97
N ARG A 410 -2.46 -8.75 -26.25
CA ARG A 410 -3.29 -7.76 -26.95
C ARG A 410 -4.74 -7.87 -26.54
N GLY A 411 -5.40 -6.74 -26.39
CA GLY A 411 -6.80 -6.63 -26.01
C GLY A 411 -7.00 -6.17 -24.57
N ARG A 412 -8.26 -6.16 -24.13
CA ARG A 412 -8.62 -5.85 -22.75
C ARG A 412 -8.53 -7.11 -21.89
N TYR A 413 -8.21 -6.92 -20.61
CA TYR A 413 -8.41 -7.99 -19.64
C TYR A 413 -9.90 -8.38 -19.59
N LYS A 414 -10.18 -9.67 -19.53
CA LYS A 414 -11.53 -10.22 -19.35
C LYS A 414 -11.56 -10.85 -17.97
N THR A 415 -12.39 -10.31 -17.08
CA THR A 415 -12.73 -10.98 -15.82
C THR A 415 -13.46 -12.27 -16.15
N GLU A 416 -12.95 -13.39 -15.61
CA GLU A 416 -13.62 -14.69 -15.66
C GLU A 416 -14.89 -14.73 -14.79
#